data_AF-W9YA31-F1
#
_entry.id   AF-W9YA31-F1
#
_cell.length_a   1.000
_cell.length_b   1.000
_cell.length_c   1.000
_cell.angle_alpha   90.00
_cell.angle_beta   90.00
_cell.angle_gamma   90.00
#
_symmetry.space_group_name_H-M   'P 1'
#
loop_
_entity.id
_entity.type
_entity.pdbx_description
1 polymer ?
#
loop_
_entity_poly.entity_id
_entity_poly.type
_entity_poly.pdbx_seq_one_letter_code
_entity_poly.pdbx_strand_id
1 'polypeptide(L)'
;MAPPVTLRNISNNPLTLVLVEHFDPPPDEGFQMQNVTRSLVAVTNSIGLTNNTTRKAVPQIDADARPFATREISIQLPPFALVPTDIKPVISKPQERLRLTFQTELGGKHQMYCPVPTAETESLVALAPNPKMRFTGIYLPNPSYTAVFNTSRHDSWMEKIPDHAPLGALSIPGTHNSPTCHNAPPSVRCQAVSPMEQLKNGVRFFDIRVQVPEPYDPNSDRLNLVHAAFPIALSGNKPFRGLYDDILQFLKENPSETLILSLKREGTGKGTDEQLSRILKNHYTNPREWFTEPRVPSLGEVRGRIVLLRRFALEEPLRHEWGGRGWGIDAQVWEDNTPNAMCPSGDVCVQDFYQVMDRPSIEKKIAHARDHLERSGACDFFPDSEVNKTKKYPLYVNFLSASNFWKVGTWPEKIAAEVNPTITAHLCQRHMLDDQGRVKPGNWSTGIVVTDWVGLGGDWDLVRAIVGMNARISR
;
A
#
# COMPACT_ATOMS: atom_id res chain seq x y z
N MET A 1 16.35 -25.31 14.00
CA MET A 1 16.36 -24.08 14.84
C MET A 1 16.13 -22.90 13.92
N ALA A 2 15.33 -21.92 14.34
CA ALA A 2 15.15 -20.68 13.57
C ALA A 2 16.50 -19.93 13.49
N PRO A 3 16.82 -19.27 12.35
CA PRO A 3 18.04 -18.49 12.24
C PRO A 3 18.05 -17.31 13.22
N PRO A 4 19.24 -16.77 13.56
CA PRO A 4 19.35 -15.56 14.36
C PRO A 4 18.60 -14.37 13.76
N VAL A 5 18.14 -13.47 14.62
CA VAL A 5 17.40 -12.28 14.21
C VAL A 5 18.29 -11.40 13.34
N THR A 6 17.79 -11.02 12.17
CA THR A 6 18.42 -9.99 11.34
C THR A 6 17.63 -8.70 11.46
N LEU A 7 18.32 -7.58 11.67
CA LEU A 7 17.70 -6.27 11.83
C LEU A 7 17.96 -5.41 10.59
N ARG A 8 16.93 -4.71 10.11
CA ARG A 8 17.07 -3.70 9.06
C ARG A 8 16.48 -2.39 9.53
N ASN A 9 17.30 -1.36 9.52
CA ASN A 9 16.84 -0.01 9.76
C ASN A 9 16.51 0.63 8.40
N ILE A 10 15.22 0.83 8.11
CA ILE A 10 14.75 1.54 6.92
C ILE A 10 14.52 3.03 7.23
N SER A 11 14.48 3.38 8.52
CA SER A 11 14.30 4.77 8.95
C SER A 11 15.51 5.64 8.57
N ASN A 12 15.27 6.95 8.49
CA ASN A 12 16.33 7.94 8.29
C ASN A 12 17.10 8.29 9.58
N ASN A 13 16.88 7.53 10.66
CA ASN A 13 17.51 7.81 11.96
C ASN A 13 18.36 6.66 12.45
N PRO A 14 19.55 6.95 12.99
CA PRO A 14 20.36 5.95 13.65
C PRO A 14 19.64 5.42 14.90
N LEU A 15 19.74 4.11 15.10
CA LEU A 15 19.20 3.41 16.26
C LEU A 15 20.28 2.51 16.86
N THR A 16 20.19 2.26 18.16
CA THR A 16 20.98 1.23 18.83
C THR A 16 20.03 0.23 19.47
N LEU A 17 20.16 -1.06 19.19
CA LEU A 17 19.47 -2.08 19.96
C LEU A 17 20.23 -2.25 21.28
N VAL A 18 19.55 -1.94 22.40
CA VAL A 18 20.18 -1.87 23.73
C VAL A 18 19.75 -2.99 24.67
N LEU A 19 18.60 -3.62 24.41
CA LEU A 19 18.05 -4.66 25.28
C LEU A 19 17.29 -5.71 24.47
N VAL A 20 17.51 -6.98 24.82
CA VAL A 20 16.79 -8.13 24.30
C VAL A 20 16.22 -8.93 25.47
N GLU A 21 14.92 -9.24 25.40
CA GLU A 21 14.22 -9.96 26.43
C GLU A 21 13.37 -11.09 25.83
N HIS A 22 13.36 -12.25 26.49
CA HIS A 22 12.56 -13.40 26.09
C HIS A 22 11.50 -13.72 27.13
N PHE A 23 10.31 -14.03 26.66
CA PHE A 23 9.13 -14.30 27.46
C PHE A 23 8.54 -15.65 27.08
N ASP A 24 7.94 -16.29 28.07
CA ASP A 24 7.18 -17.51 27.83
C ASP A 24 6.06 -17.27 26.78
N PRO A 25 5.66 -18.34 26.07
CA PRO A 25 4.49 -18.31 25.22
C PRO A 25 3.26 -17.76 25.97
N PRO A 26 2.29 -17.15 25.27
CA PRO A 26 1.04 -16.75 25.91
C PRO A 26 0.39 -17.97 26.59
N PRO A 27 -0.33 -17.80 27.72
CA PRO A 27 -1.08 -18.88 28.33
C PRO A 27 -2.03 -19.49 27.29
N ASP A 28 -2.19 -20.82 27.28
CA ASP A 28 -3.20 -21.47 26.45
C ASP A 28 -4.59 -21.02 26.93
N GLU A 29 -5.17 -20.04 26.25
CA GLU A 29 -6.58 -19.71 26.45
C GLU A 29 -7.41 -20.85 25.87
N GLY A 30 -7.73 -21.83 26.72
CA GLY A 30 -8.80 -22.77 26.45
C GLY A 30 -10.06 -22.00 26.05
N PHE A 31 -10.64 -22.39 24.92
CA PHE A 31 -11.87 -21.89 24.27
C PHE A 31 -12.80 -21.06 25.19
N GLN A 32 -12.52 -19.76 25.39
CA GLN A 32 -13.42 -18.86 26.11
C GLN A 32 -14.33 -18.13 25.13
N MET A 33 -15.60 -18.53 25.16
CA MET A 33 -16.69 -17.90 24.45
C MET A 33 -17.05 -16.58 25.13
N GLN A 34 -16.38 -15.48 24.77
CA GLN A 34 -16.75 -14.15 25.25
C GLN A 34 -17.53 -13.37 24.18
N ASN A 35 -18.73 -12.98 24.57
CA ASN A 35 -19.76 -12.27 23.83
C ASN A 35 -19.28 -10.91 23.29
N VAL A 36 -19.18 -10.74 21.96
CA VAL A 36 -19.26 -9.42 21.31
C VAL A 36 -19.80 -9.61 19.88
N THR A 37 -21.00 -9.08 19.63
CA THR A 37 -21.40 -8.32 18.43
C THR A 37 -20.59 -8.55 17.12
N ARG A 38 -20.53 -9.81 16.64
CA ARG A 38 -19.86 -10.24 15.40
C ARG A 38 -20.85 -10.66 14.30
N SER A 39 -21.97 -9.95 14.17
CA SER A 39 -23.06 -10.31 13.24
C SER A 39 -22.79 -10.01 11.76
N LEU A 40 -21.62 -9.50 11.37
CA LEU A 40 -21.20 -9.38 9.96
C LEU A 40 -20.04 -10.28 9.56
N VAL A 41 -19.36 -10.92 10.51
CA VAL A 41 -18.29 -11.91 10.25
C VAL A 41 -18.87 -13.34 10.15
N ALA A 42 -20.07 -13.57 10.70
CA ALA A 42 -20.72 -14.88 10.70
C ALA A 42 -21.37 -15.27 9.36
N VAL A 43 -21.66 -14.32 8.47
CA VAL A 43 -22.34 -14.61 7.18
C VAL A 43 -21.36 -14.97 6.04
N THR A 44 -20.05 -14.85 6.26
CA THR A 44 -19.03 -15.34 5.32
C THR A 44 -18.48 -16.73 5.66
N ASN A 45 -18.77 -17.25 6.85
CA ASN A 45 -18.23 -18.54 7.31
C ASN A 45 -19.03 -19.77 6.84
N SER A 46 -20.22 -19.58 6.24
CA SER A 46 -21.08 -20.69 5.78
C SER A 46 -20.79 -21.17 4.36
N ILE A 47 -19.82 -20.56 3.66
CA ILE A 47 -19.41 -20.98 2.31
C ILE A 47 -17.89 -21.15 2.27
N GLY A 48 -17.29 -21.99 3.12
CA GLY A 48 -15.97 -22.64 2.91
C GLY A 48 -14.84 -21.86 2.19
N LEU A 49 -14.72 -20.54 2.37
CA LEU A 49 -13.95 -19.66 1.49
C LEU A 49 -12.79 -18.94 2.17
N THR A 50 -12.36 -19.31 3.37
CA THR A 50 -11.21 -18.65 4.03
C THR A 50 -10.09 -19.64 4.31
N ASN A 51 -9.10 -19.71 3.42
CA ASN A 51 -7.73 -20.03 3.85
C ASN A 51 -7.22 -18.79 4.58
N ASN A 52 -7.49 -18.68 5.88
CA ASN A 52 -6.95 -17.63 6.73
C ASN A 52 -5.43 -17.78 6.83
N THR A 53 -4.70 -17.12 5.94
CA THR A 53 -3.27 -16.83 6.11
C THR A 53 -3.04 -15.39 6.57
N THR A 54 -4.05 -14.73 7.14
CA THR A 54 -3.82 -13.54 7.97
C THR A 54 -3.09 -13.98 9.24
N ARG A 55 -2.04 -13.24 9.62
CA ARG A 55 -1.30 -13.53 10.86
C ARG A 55 -2.28 -13.42 12.03
N LYS A 56 -2.52 -14.54 12.73
CA LYS A 56 -3.34 -14.55 13.95
C LYS A 56 -2.77 -13.52 14.93
N ALA A 57 -3.63 -12.67 15.48
CA ALA A 57 -3.22 -11.72 16.49
C ALA A 57 -2.57 -12.44 17.68
N VAL A 58 -1.42 -11.93 18.09
CA VAL A 58 -0.69 -12.43 19.26
C VAL A 58 -0.95 -11.46 20.41
N PRO A 59 -1.36 -11.93 21.59
CA PRO A 59 -1.57 -11.07 22.75
C PRO A 59 -0.31 -10.27 23.09
N GLN A 60 -0.49 -9.00 23.47
CA GLN A 60 0.61 -8.18 23.95
C GLN A 60 1.28 -8.85 25.16
N ILE A 61 2.57 -8.60 25.33
CA ILE A 61 3.27 -8.96 26.56
C ILE A 61 2.84 -7.95 27.62
N ASP A 62 2.17 -8.41 28.68
CA ASP A 62 1.71 -7.54 29.77
C ASP A 62 2.88 -6.73 30.36
N ALA A 63 2.58 -5.52 30.83
CA ALA A 63 3.59 -4.60 31.36
C ALA A 63 4.33 -5.18 32.58
N ASP A 64 3.67 -6.05 33.34
CA ASP A 64 4.18 -6.76 34.51
C ASP A 64 4.78 -8.14 34.17
N ALA A 65 4.70 -8.58 32.91
CA ALA A 65 5.30 -9.83 32.49
C ALA A 65 6.81 -9.79 32.74
N ARG A 66 7.33 -10.85 33.37
CA ARG A 66 8.76 -10.98 33.67
C ARG A 66 9.44 -11.80 32.58
N PRO A 67 10.49 -11.28 31.94
CA PRO A 67 11.26 -12.08 31.00
C PRO A 67 11.99 -13.20 31.74
N PHE A 68 12.07 -14.39 31.15
CA PHE A 68 12.87 -15.49 31.69
C PHE A 68 14.35 -15.38 31.29
N ALA A 69 14.65 -14.60 30.25
CA ALA A 69 16.00 -14.26 29.84
C ALA A 69 16.08 -12.79 29.43
N THR A 70 17.15 -12.10 29.83
CA THR A 70 17.42 -10.70 29.50
C THR A 70 18.89 -10.56 29.12
N ARG A 71 19.16 -9.79 28.07
CA ARG A 71 20.52 -9.51 27.58
C ARG A 71 20.64 -8.03 27.23
N GLU A 72 21.48 -7.32 27.98
CA GLU A 72 21.94 -5.98 27.61
C GLU A 72 22.98 -6.09 26.49
N ILE A 73 22.80 -5.29 25.44
CA ILE A 73 23.68 -5.30 24.26
C ILE A 73 23.84 -3.88 23.73
N SER A 74 24.72 -3.71 22.74
CA SER A 74 24.88 -2.44 22.03
C SER A 74 25.16 -2.73 20.56
N ILE A 75 24.11 -3.06 19.80
CA ILE A 75 24.20 -3.27 18.35
C ILE A 75 23.79 -1.98 17.67
N GLN A 76 24.69 -1.39 16.88
CA GLN A 76 24.41 -0.18 16.10
C GLN A 76 23.61 -0.52 14.84
N LEU A 77 22.58 0.27 14.56
CA LEU A 77 21.76 0.19 13.37
C LEU A 77 21.80 1.53 12.63
N PRO A 78 22.80 1.72 11.72
CA PRO A 78 22.85 2.90 10.88
C PRO A 78 21.57 3.04 10.02
N PRO A 79 21.18 4.27 9.63
CA PRO A 79 20.07 4.47 8.69
C PRO A 79 20.26 3.65 7.42
N PHE A 80 19.17 3.05 6.94
CA PHE A 80 19.12 2.29 5.68
C PHE A 80 20.03 1.05 5.63
N ALA A 81 20.49 0.54 6.77
CA ALA A 81 21.43 -0.58 6.84
C ALA A 81 20.77 -1.91 7.24
N LEU A 82 21.38 -3.01 6.78
CA LEU A 82 21.12 -4.37 7.22
C LEU A 82 22.18 -4.79 8.24
N VAL A 83 21.74 -5.32 9.38
CA VAL A 83 22.61 -5.74 10.49
C VAL A 83 22.25 -7.17 10.92
N PRO A 84 23.05 -8.16 10.52
CA PRO A 84 22.98 -9.51 11.08
C PRO A 84 23.33 -9.50 12.58
N THR A 85 22.69 -10.37 13.36
CA THR A 85 22.97 -10.48 14.81
C THR A 85 23.16 -11.93 15.24
N ASP A 86 23.56 -12.14 16.49
CA ASP A 86 23.62 -13.44 17.16
C ASP A 86 22.35 -13.73 18.01
N ILE A 87 21.34 -12.87 17.94
CA ILE A 87 20.14 -12.94 18.78
C ILE A 87 19.28 -14.12 18.35
N LYS A 88 19.06 -15.07 19.25
CA LYS A 88 18.13 -16.18 19.00
C LYS A 88 16.69 -15.70 19.16
N PRO A 89 15.79 -15.94 18.19
CA PRO A 89 14.37 -15.61 18.35
C PRO A 89 13.67 -16.50 19.39
N VAL A 90 14.21 -17.71 19.59
CA VAL A 90 13.72 -18.74 20.53
C VAL A 90 14.92 -19.37 21.21
N ILE A 91 14.89 -19.48 22.54
CA ILE A 91 15.92 -20.08 23.38
C ILE A 91 15.57 -21.54 23.72
N SER A 92 14.36 -21.80 24.19
CA SER A 92 14.01 -23.08 24.83
C SER A 92 12.70 -23.71 24.37
N LYS A 93 11.61 -22.94 24.29
CA LYS A 93 10.26 -23.38 23.97
C LYS A 93 9.80 -22.83 22.62
N PRO A 94 9.12 -23.63 21.78
CA PRO A 94 8.45 -23.08 20.61
C PRO A 94 7.49 -21.94 21.00
N GLN A 95 7.37 -20.92 20.15
CA GLN A 95 6.44 -19.80 20.32
C GLN A 95 6.75 -18.86 21.51
N GLU A 96 7.99 -18.88 22.03
CA GLU A 96 8.49 -17.81 22.88
C GLU A 96 8.31 -16.44 22.22
N ARG A 97 8.10 -15.42 23.05
CA ARG A 97 7.96 -14.04 22.61
C ARG A 97 9.25 -13.29 22.89
N LEU A 98 9.61 -12.40 21.98
CA LEU A 98 10.85 -11.62 22.01
C LEU A 98 10.49 -10.14 22.13
N ARG A 99 11.18 -9.39 23.00
CA ARG A 99 11.10 -7.92 23.07
C ARG A 99 12.45 -7.32 22.75
N LEU A 100 12.45 -6.39 21.80
CA LEU A 100 13.63 -5.66 21.36
C LEU A 100 13.49 -4.19 21.75
N THR A 101 14.43 -3.64 22.51
CA THR A 101 14.42 -2.21 22.87
C THR A 101 15.46 -1.45 22.08
N PHE A 102 14.98 -0.59 21.18
CA PHE A 102 15.80 0.33 20.41
C PHE A 102 15.94 1.65 21.14
N GLN A 103 17.10 2.28 21.03
CA GLN A 103 17.41 3.59 21.57
C GLN A 103 17.82 4.52 20.43
N THR A 104 17.24 5.71 20.41
CA THR A 104 17.64 6.81 19.52
C THR A 104 18.89 7.51 20.04
N GLU A 105 19.61 8.24 19.20
CA GLU A 105 20.76 9.07 19.64
C GLU A 105 20.38 10.10 20.72
N LEU A 106 19.12 10.54 20.74
CA LEU A 106 18.58 11.45 21.75
C LEU A 106 18.23 10.75 23.08
N GLY A 107 18.54 9.45 23.22
CA GLY A 107 18.30 8.65 24.42
C GLY A 107 16.87 8.10 24.58
N GLY A 108 15.93 8.50 23.70
CA GLY A 108 14.57 7.95 23.70
C GLY A 108 14.57 6.46 23.35
N LYS A 109 13.86 5.66 24.15
CA LYS A 109 13.76 4.20 24.00
C LYS A 109 12.40 3.77 23.44
N HIS A 110 12.41 2.75 22.59
CA HIS A 110 11.25 2.21 21.87
C HIS A 110 11.27 0.68 21.91
N GLN A 111 10.21 0.07 22.41
CA GLN A 111 10.06 -1.37 22.53
C GLN A 111 9.28 -1.95 21.36
N MET A 112 9.84 -2.98 20.74
CA MET A 112 9.17 -3.82 19.75
C MET A 112 8.90 -5.19 20.33
N TYR A 113 7.67 -5.66 20.20
CA TYR A 113 7.25 -7.00 20.59
C TYR A 113 7.25 -7.90 19.36
N CYS A 114 7.77 -9.13 19.49
CA CYS A 114 7.97 -10.07 18.41
C CYS A 114 7.35 -11.44 18.77
N PRO A 115 6.40 -11.96 17.98
CA PRO A 115 5.74 -11.26 16.87
C PRO A 115 4.92 -10.07 17.38
N VAL A 116 4.80 -9.02 16.55
CA VAL A 116 4.02 -7.83 16.89
C VAL A 116 2.54 -8.26 17.02
N PRO A 117 1.83 -7.87 18.09
CA PRO A 117 0.38 -7.99 18.15
C PRO A 117 -0.25 -7.33 16.92
N THR A 118 -0.89 -8.11 16.05
CA THR A 118 -1.43 -7.58 14.78
C THR A 118 -2.62 -6.64 14.96
N ALA A 119 -3.21 -6.57 16.16
CA ALA A 119 -4.41 -5.79 16.42
C ALA A 119 -4.18 -4.42 17.09
N GLU A 120 -3.10 -4.21 17.85
CA GLU A 120 -3.04 -3.04 18.76
C GLU A 120 -1.70 -2.27 18.82
N THR A 121 -0.57 -2.79 18.31
CA THR A 121 0.68 -2.01 18.30
C THR A 121 1.17 -1.76 16.87
N GLU A 122 0.56 -0.78 16.21
CA GLU A 122 0.98 -0.27 14.89
C GLU A 122 2.37 0.39 14.91
N SER A 123 2.85 0.76 16.10
CA SER A 123 4.13 1.41 16.36
C SER A 123 4.83 0.76 17.55
N LEU A 124 6.16 0.87 17.59
CA LEU A 124 6.95 0.53 18.76
C LEU A 124 6.49 1.37 19.96
N VAL A 125 6.40 0.74 21.12
CA VAL A 125 6.01 1.40 22.37
C VAL A 125 7.14 2.31 22.83
N ALA A 126 6.93 3.61 22.71
CA ALA A 126 7.87 4.60 23.22
C ALA A 126 7.80 4.63 24.76
N LEU A 127 8.95 4.57 25.42
CA LEU A 127 9.02 4.62 26.89
C LEU A 127 8.97 6.05 27.45
N ALA A 128 9.21 7.05 26.61
CA ALA A 128 9.03 8.45 26.96
C ALA A 128 7.55 8.85 26.77
N PRO A 129 6.97 9.68 27.67
CA PRO A 129 5.58 10.11 27.54
C PRO A 129 5.33 10.96 26.27
N ASN A 130 6.33 11.77 25.88
CA ASN A 130 6.28 12.62 24.68
C ASN A 130 7.50 12.31 23.80
N PRO A 131 7.48 11.21 23.04
CA PRO A 131 8.62 10.85 22.23
C PRO A 131 8.75 11.81 21.04
N LYS A 132 9.95 12.36 20.84
CA LYS A 132 10.24 13.21 19.67
C LYS A 132 10.10 12.47 18.33
N MET A 133 10.16 11.15 18.39
CA MET A 133 10.22 10.26 17.23
C MET A 133 9.42 8.99 17.51
N ARG A 134 8.80 8.44 16.48
CA ARG A 134 8.05 7.18 16.55
C ARG A 134 8.52 6.27 15.43
N PHE A 135 8.49 4.96 15.70
CA PHE A 135 8.95 3.93 14.79
C PHE A 135 7.93 2.83 14.68
N THR A 136 7.83 2.23 13.50
CA THR A 136 6.98 1.07 13.23
C THR A 136 7.89 -0.11 12.93
N GLY A 137 7.56 -1.28 13.46
CA GLY A 137 8.36 -2.49 13.31
C GLY A 137 7.55 -3.57 12.64
N ILE A 138 8.13 -4.23 11.64
CA ILE A 138 7.57 -5.44 11.03
C ILE A 138 8.49 -6.61 11.34
N TYR A 139 7.96 -7.62 12.04
CA TYR A 139 8.66 -8.87 12.31
C TYR A 139 8.22 -9.96 11.34
N LEU A 140 9.18 -10.67 10.73
CA LEU A 140 8.95 -11.84 9.90
C LEU A 140 9.48 -13.08 10.66
N PRO A 141 8.61 -13.95 11.20
CA PRO A 141 9.03 -15.08 12.02
C PRO A 141 9.96 -16.08 11.30
N ASN A 142 9.77 -16.25 9.99
CA ASN A 142 10.66 -17.02 9.14
C ASN A 142 11.14 -16.10 8.01
N PRO A 143 12.43 -15.70 7.97
CA PRO A 143 13.61 -16.24 8.66
C PRO A 143 14.05 -15.38 9.88
N SER A 144 13.17 -15.04 10.82
CA SER A 144 13.51 -14.20 11.99
C SER A 144 14.06 -12.81 11.60
N TYR A 145 13.25 -11.98 10.99
CA TYR A 145 13.68 -10.70 10.45
C TYR A 145 12.91 -9.53 11.04
N THR A 146 13.57 -8.43 11.38
CA THR A 146 12.93 -7.22 11.87
C THR A 146 13.28 -6.04 10.98
N ALA A 147 12.27 -5.38 10.41
CA ALA A 147 12.43 -4.11 9.72
C ALA A 147 11.84 -2.98 10.57
N VAL A 148 12.60 -1.89 10.73
CA VAL A 148 12.20 -0.71 11.50
C VAL A 148 12.08 0.50 10.57
N PHE A 149 10.93 1.17 10.61
CA PHE A 149 10.57 2.32 9.79
C PHE A 149 10.30 3.55 10.67
N ASN A 150 10.41 4.76 10.11
CA ASN A 150 9.78 5.93 10.74
C ASN A 150 8.26 5.71 10.78
N THR A 151 7.61 6.04 11.90
CA THR A 151 6.15 6.13 11.94
C THR A 151 5.73 7.50 11.44
N SER A 152 4.86 7.51 10.43
CA SER A 152 4.04 8.66 10.05
C SER A 152 2.61 8.44 10.53
N ARG A 153 1.86 9.52 10.71
CA ARG A 153 0.41 9.40 10.81
C ARG A 153 -0.12 8.93 9.45
N HIS A 154 -0.85 7.82 9.42
CA HIS A 154 -1.29 7.22 8.14
C HIS A 154 -2.30 8.10 7.37
N ASP A 155 -3.07 8.93 8.06
CA ASP A 155 -3.99 9.90 7.47
C ASP A 155 -3.29 11.13 6.85
N SER A 156 -2.01 11.35 7.18
CA SER A 156 -1.28 12.58 6.87
C SER A 156 0.21 12.32 6.57
N TRP A 157 0.54 11.18 5.94
CA TRP A 157 1.93 10.75 5.81
C TRP A 157 2.74 11.57 4.81
N MET A 158 2.08 12.29 3.89
CA MET A 158 2.76 13.15 2.92
C MET A 158 3.16 14.52 3.52
N GLU A 159 2.70 14.86 4.73
CA GLU A 159 2.95 16.15 5.40
C GLU A 159 4.44 16.52 5.46
N LYS A 160 5.30 15.55 5.77
CA LYS A 160 6.74 15.77 5.97
C LYS A 160 7.59 15.62 4.71
N ILE A 161 6.98 15.30 3.57
CA ILE A 161 7.69 15.18 2.30
C ILE A 161 7.81 16.58 1.69
N PRO A 162 8.96 17.03 1.16
CA PRO A 162 9.09 18.35 0.57
C PRO A 162 8.18 18.59 -0.65
N ASP A 163 7.70 19.83 -0.83
CA ASP A 163 6.81 20.21 -1.93
C ASP A 163 7.41 20.04 -3.33
N HIS A 164 8.73 20.13 -3.44
CA HIS A 164 9.46 19.95 -4.70
C HIS A 164 9.64 18.48 -5.07
N ALA A 165 9.32 17.53 -4.18
CA ALA A 165 9.42 16.10 -4.48
C ALA A 165 8.51 15.75 -5.67
N PRO A 166 9.04 15.15 -6.76
CA PRO A 166 8.21 14.67 -7.86
C PRO A 166 7.23 13.61 -7.35
N LEU A 167 5.98 13.65 -7.79
CA LEU A 167 4.97 12.67 -7.32
C LEU A 167 5.38 11.22 -7.65
N GLY A 168 6.10 11.01 -8.75
CA GLY A 168 6.66 9.70 -9.13
C GLY A 168 7.80 9.19 -8.24
N ALA A 169 8.40 10.06 -7.41
CA ALA A 169 9.43 9.67 -6.45
C ALA A 169 8.84 9.01 -5.19
N LEU A 170 7.55 9.21 -4.91
CA LEU A 170 6.91 8.72 -3.71
C LEU A 170 6.59 7.23 -3.82
N SER A 171 6.72 6.54 -2.68
CA SER A 171 6.23 5.19 -2.47
C SER A 171 4.77 5.27 -2.03
N ILE A 172 3.84 5.02 -2.95
CA ILE A 172 2.41 5.26 -2.77
C ILE A 172 1.65 3.93 -2.68
N PRO A 173 0.95 3.65 -1.56
CA PRO A 173 0.03 2.53 -1.50
C PRO A 173 -1.23 2.83 -2.31
N GLY A 174 -1.65 1.87 -3.14
CA GLY A 174 -2.85 1.92 -3.93
C GLY A 174 -3.75 0.71 -3.73
N THR A 175 -5.02 0.83 -4.13
CA THR A 175 -5.98 -0.27 -4.11
C THR A 175 -6.61 -0.49 -5.47
N HIS A 176 -6.69 -1.75 -5.89
CA HIS A 176 -7.30 -2.14 -7.16
C HIS A 176 -8.82 -2.23 -6.99
N ASN A 177 -9.55 -1.65 -7.94
CA ASN A 177 -11.00 -1.50 -7.89
C ASN A 177 -11.49 -1.10 -6.48
N SER A 178 -10.97 0.03 -5.98
CA SER A 178 -10.98 0.44 -4.57
C SER A 178 -12.32 0.33 -3.81
N PRO A 179 -13.51 0.57 -4.41
CA PRO A 179 -14.77 0.49 -3.68
C PRO A 179 -15.37 -0.93 -3.60
N THR A 180 -14.71 -1.97 -4.13
CA THR A 180 -15.22 -3.35 -4.14
C THR A 180 -15.11 -4.06 -2.78
N CYS A 181 -15.57 -3.41 -1.71
CA CYS A 181 -15.60 -3.96 -0.35
C CYS A 181 -16.96 -4.50 0.08
N HIS A 182 -17.99 -4.34 -0.75
CA HIS A 182 -19.35 -4.73 -0.44
C HIS A 182 -19.59 -6.24 -0.59
N ASN A 183 -20.74 -6.70 -0.10
CA ASN A 183 -21.23 -8.04 -0.39
C ASN A 183 -21.50 -8.18 -1.90
N ALA A 184 -20.66 -8.96 -2.56
CA ALA A 184 -20.64 -9.26 -3.98
C ALA A 184 -20.20 -10.73 -4.17
N PRO A 185 -20.37 -11.32 -5.37
CA PRO A 185 -19.73 -12.60 -5.68
C PRO A 185 -18.22 -12.54 -5.35
N PRO A 186 -17.62 -13.58 -4.75
CA PRO A 186 -16.24 -13.50 -4.26
C PRO A 186 -15.20 -13.16 -5.34
N SER A 187 -15.46 -13.53 -6.61
CA SER A 187 -14.61 -13.17 -7.76
C SER A 187 -14.66 -11.69 -8.13
N VAL A 188 -15.65 -10.94 -7.64
CA VAL A 188 -15.85 -9.50 -7.89
C VAL A 188 -15.27 -8.64 -6.77
N ARG A 189 -15.15 -9.19 -5.55
CA ARG A 189 -14.68 -8.46 -4.37
C ARG A 189 -13.16 -8.40 -4.33
N CYS A 190 -12.60 -7.19 -4.41
CA CYS A 190 -11.15 -6.98 -4.37
C CYS A 190 -10.69 -6.36 -3.05
N GLN A 191 -11.60 -5.77 -2.25
CA GLN A 191 -11.22 -5.04 -1.03
C GLN A 191 -11.89 -5.58 0.23
N ALA A 192 -11.15 -5.51 1.33
CA ALA A 192 -11.63 -5.94 2.66
C ALA A 192 -12.41 -4.82 3.36
N VAL A 193 -11.97 -3.57 3.20
CA VAL A 193 -12.43 -2.39 3.93
C VAL A 193 -12.91 -1.26 3.00
N SER A 194 -13.64 -0.29 3.55
CA SER A 194 -14.19 0.85 2.78
C SER A 194 -13.09 1.78 2.24
N PRO A 195 -13.35 2.55 1.16
CA PRO A 195 -12.41 3.56 0.67
C PRO A 195 -11.97 4.59 1.72
N MET A 196 -12.89 5.07 2.57
CA MET A 196 -12.53 5.98 3.67
C MET A 196 -11.53 5.34 4.65
N GLU A 197 -11.71 4.06 4.96
CA GLU A 197 -10.78 3.33 5.81
C GLU A 197 -9.43 3.08 5.13
N GLN A 198 -9.41 2.85 3.81
CA GLN A 198 -8.18 2.79 3.01
C GLN A 198 -7.41 4.13 3.09
N LEU A 199 -8.09 5.27 2.93
CA LEU A 199 -7.48 6.60 3.03
C LEU A 199 -6.90 6.85 4.42
N LYS A 200 -7.65 6.55 5.49
CA LYS A 200 -7.19 6.70 6.88
C LYS A 200 -5.96 5.85 7.20
N ASN A 201 -5.73 4.77 6.46
CA ASN A 201 -4.59 3.86 6.64
C ASN A 201 -3.47 4.06 5.60
N GLY A 202 -3.49 5.16 4.84
CA GLY A 202 -2.34 5.59 4.03
C GLY A 202 -2.46 5.34 2.53
N VAL A 203 -3.55 4.75 2.04
CA VAL A 203 -3.78 4.61 0.60
C VAL A 203 -3.95 5.99 -0.04
N ARG A 204 -3.21 6.26 -1.12
CA ARG A 204 -3.24 7.53 -1.88
C ARG A 204 -3.30 7.32 -3.40
N PHE A 205 -3.63 6.10 -3.83
CA PHE A 205 -3.97 5.79 -5.20
C PHE A 205 -5.22 4.92 -5.24
N PHE A 206 -6.23 5.36 -5.99
CA PHE A 206 -7.45 4.59 -6.21
C PHE A 206 -7.59 4.24 -7.68
N ASP A 207 -7.74 2.94 -7.96
CA ASP A 207 -8.21 2.46 -9.26
C ASP A 207 -9.74 2.35 -9.23
N ILE A 208 -10.40 3.25 -9.94
CA ILE A 208 -11.85 3.34 -10.00
C ILE A 208 -12.33 2.94 -11.39
N ARG A 209 -13.27 1.99 -11.42
CA ARG A 209 -13.93 1.52 -12.65
C ARG A 209 -15.38 1.98 -12.64
N VAL A 210 -15.79 2.73 -13.67
CA VAL A 210 -17.13 3.30 -13.76
C VAL A 210 -17.86 2.92 -15.05
N GLN A 211 -19.17 2.78 -14.94
CA GLN A 211 -20.10 2.66 -16.05
C GLN A 211 -20.86 3.97 -16.22
N VAL A 212 -21.16 4.35 -17.46
CA VAL A 212 -22.09 5.44 -17.81
C VAL A 212 -23.48 4.83 -18.08
N PRO A 213 -24.41 4.83 -17.11
CA PRO A 213 -25.70 4.15 -17.25
C PRO A 213 -26.72 4.93 -18.09
N GLU A 214 -26.56 6.25 -18.28
CA GLU A 214 -27.52 7.11 -19.00
C GLU A 214 -26.86 7.82 -20.19
N PRO A 215 -26.38 7.07 -21.20
CA PRO A 215 -25.62 7.66 -22.29
C PRO A 215 -26.44 8.59 -23.21
N TYR A 216 -27.76 8.65 -23.03
CA TYR A 216 -28.67 9.46 -23.85
C TYR A 216 -29.19 10.70 -23.12
N ASP A 217 -28.85 10.88 -21.84
CA ASP A 217 -29.14 12.09 -21.10
C ASP A 217 -27.85 12.94 -21.02
N PRO A 218 -27.74 14.03 -21.81
CA PRO A 218 -26.54 14.86 -21.82
C PRO A 218 -26.31 15.63 -20.51
N ASN A 219 -27.32 15.73 -19.64
CA ASN A 219 -27.26 16.43 -18.35
C ASN A 219 -27.06 15.48 -17.17
N SER A 220 -27.07 14.16 -17.40
CA SER A 220 -26.84 13.19 -16.34
C SER A 220 -25.39 13.23 -15.89
N ASP A 221 -25.20 13.39 -14.59
CA ASP A 221 -23.92 13.25 -13.92
C ASP A 221 -23.66 11.81 -13.45
N ARG A 222 -24.60 10.89 -13.71
CA ARG A 222 -24.61 9.60 -13.04
C ARG A 222 -23.50 8.71 -13.58
N LEU A 223 -22.66 8.24 -12.66
CA LEU A 223 -21.66 7.20 -12.89
C LEU A 223 -21.85 6.09 -11.86
N ASN A 224 -21.87 4.84 -12.29
CA ASN A 224 -21.99 3.68 -11.40
C ASN A 224 -20.65 2.99 -11.24
N LEU A 225 -20.31 2.61 -10.02
CA LEU A 225 -19.13 1.81 -9.71
C LEU A 225 -19.38 0.35 -10.11
N VAL A 226 -18.43 -0.21 -10.86
CA VAL A 226 -18.54 -1.56 -11.45
C VAL A 226 -17.23 -2.33 -11.36
N HIS A 227 -17.28 -3.63 -11.63
CA HIS A 227 -16.11 -4.46 -11.85
C HIS A 227 -16.37 -5.36 -13.05
N ALA A 228 -15.66 -5.12 -14.15
CA ALA A 228 -15.96 -5.70 -15.45
C ALA A 228 -17.45 -5.48 -15.82
N ALA A 229 -18.22 -6.55 -16.01
CA ALA A 229 -19.64 -6.49 -16.36
C ALA A 229 -20.59 -6.41 -15.15
N PHE A 230 -20.07 -6.45 -13.91
CA PHE A 230 -20.86 -6.64 -12.70
C PHE A 230 -20.93 -5.37 -11.85
N PRO A 231 -22.06 -5.10 -11.16
CA PRO A 231 -22.09 -4.11 -10.09
C PRO A 231 -21.23 -4.58 -8.92
N ILE A 232 -20.64 -3.62 -8.19
CA ILE A 232 -19.75 -3.92 -7.05
C ILE A 232 -20.49 -4.37 -5.78
N ALA A 233 -21.83 -4.43 -5.80
CA ALA A 233 -22.65 -4.84 -4.67
C ALA A 233 -23.93 -5.56 -5.14
N LEU A 234 -24.32 -6.62 -4.42
CA LEU A 234 -25.58 -7.32 -4.63
C LEU A 234 -26.81 -6.50 -4.21
N SER A 235 -26.62 -5.48 -3.36
CA SER A 235 -27.68 -4.58 -2.91
C SER A 235 -28.07 -3.50 -3.92
N GLY A 236 -27.49 -3.53 -5.12
CA GLY A 236 -27.74 -2.59 -6.20
C GLY A 236 -26.53 -1.71 -6.52
N ASN A 237 -26.71 -0.87 -7.54
CA ASN A 237 -25.64 0.00 -8.05
C ASN A 237 -25.16 0.99 -6.98
N LYS A 238 -23.85 1.18 -6.91
CA LYS A 238 -23.22 2.18 -6.06
C LYS A 238 -22.80 3.39 -6.91
N PRO A 239 -23.32 4.59 -6.66
CA PRO A 239 -22.95 5.76 -7.44
C PRO A 239 -21.52 6.21 -7.11
N PHE A 240 -20.78 6.68 -8.12
CA PHE A 240 -19.45 7.26 -7.95
C PHE A 240 -19.48 8.56 -7.13
N ARG A 241 -20.58 9.33 -7.19
CA ARG A 241 -20.76 10.60 -6.47
C ARG A 241 -20.45 10.47 -4.97
N GLY A 242 -20.98 9.46 -4.30
CA GLY A 242 -20.73 9.27 -2.87
C GLY A 242 -19.25 9.04 -2.55
N LEU A 243 -18.56 8.22 -3.36
CA LEU A 243 -17.11 8.01 -3.21
C LEU A 243 -16.32 9.29 -3.50
N TYR A 244 -16.73 10.06 -4.51
CA TYR A 244 -16.11 11.34 -4.83
C TYR A 244 -16.20 12.32 -3.65
N ASP A 245 -17.37 12.42 -3.02
CA ASP A 245 -17.60 13.30 -1.89
C ASP A 245 -16.76 12.87 -0.66
N ASP A 246 -16.63 11.56 -0.41
CA ASP A 246 -15.76 11.00 0.64
C ASP A 246 -14.28 11.38 0.41
N ILE A 247 -13.81 11.32 -0.85
CA ILE A 247 -12.44 11.71 -1.23
C ILE A 247 -12.20 13.20 -0.95
N LEU A 248 -13.13 14.06 -1.38
CA LEU A 248 -13.02 15.50 -1.14
C LEU A 248 -13.01 15.82 0.35
N GLN A 249 -13.88 15.17 1.13
CA GLN A 249 -13.89 15.33 2.58
C GLN A 249 -12.54 14.97 3.18
N PHE A 250 -11.97 13.81 2.81
CA PHE A 250 -10.67 13.38 3.30
C PHE A 250 -9.55 14.38 2.98
N LEU A 251 -9.47 14.87 1.74
CA LEU A 251 -8.44 15.84 1.33
C LEU A 251 -8.63 17.20 2.00
N LYS A 252 -9.86 17.61 2.29
CA LYS A 252 -10.16 18.82 3.05
C LYS A 252 -9.71 18.69 4.52
N GLU A 253 -9.90 17.53 5.12
CA GLU A 253 -9.47 17.23 6.49
C GLU A 253 -7.95 17.02 6.60
N ASN A 254 -7.30 16.61 5.50
CA ASN A 254 -5.87 16.32 5.42
C ASN A 254 -5.23 17.07 4.23
N PRO A 255 -5.12 18.42 4.29
CA PRO A 255 -4.70 19.23 3.15
C PRO A 255 -3.24 19.02 2.73
N SER A 256 -2.44 18.34 3.54
CA SER A 256 -1.09 17.92 3.15
C SER A 256 -1.10 16.82 2.09
N GLU A 257 -2.19 16.06 1.97
CA GLU A 257 -2.26 14.86 1.16
C GLU A 257 -2.73 15.17 -0.27
N THR A 258 -2.51 14.24 -1.18
CA THR A 258 -3.09 14.23 -2.53
C THR A 258 -3.59 12.82 -2.84
N LEU A 259 -4.61 12.68 -3.68
CA LEU A 259 -5.05 11.38 -4.17
C LEU A 259 -4.81 11.26 -5.68
N ILE A 260 -4.13 10.21 -6.13
CA ILE A 260 -4.10 9.85 -7.54
C ILE A 260 -5.34 9.00 -7.82
N LEU A 261 -6.23 9.50 -8.68
CA LEU A 261 -7.43 8.78 -9.10
C LEU A 261 -7.22 8.23 -10.51
N SER A 262 -6.92 6.94 -10.60
CA SER A 262 -6.95 6.19 -11.85
C SER A 262 -8.40 5.88 -12.19
N LEU A 263 -8.88 6.38 -13.33
CA LEU A 263 -10.26 6.18 -13.74
C LEU A 263 -10.32 5.50 -15.10
N LYS A 264 -11.11 4.43 -15.17
CA LYS A 264 -11.35 3.65 -16.39
C LYS A 264 -12.84 3.40 -16.58
N ARG A 265 -13.31 3.46 -17.83
CA ARG A 265 -14.67 3.02 -18.16
C ARG A 265 -14.74 1.49 -18.23
N GLU A 266 -15.76 0.94 -17.59
CA GLU A 266 -16.15 -0.47 -17.63
C GLU A 266 -17.68 -0.60 -17.59
N GLY A 267 -18.18 -1.81 -17.36
CA GLY A 267 -19.60 -2.11 -17.37
C GLY A 267 -20.11 -2.48 -18.75
N THR A 268 -21.36 -2.95 -18.78
CA THR A 268 -22.09 -3.26 -20.00
C THR A 268 -22.77 -2.00 -20.55
N GLY A 269 -23.45 -2.09 -21.69
CA GLY A 269 -24.24 -0.98 -22.24
C GLY A 269 -23.48 -0.12 -23.26
N LYS A 270 -24.03 1.07 -23.54
CA LYS A 270 -23.65 1.91 -24.70
C LYS A 270 -22.87 3.17 -24.34
N GLY A 271 -22.52 3.36 -23.08
CA GLY A 271 -21.71 4.49 -22.63
C GLY A 271 -20.31 4.47 -23.21
N THR A 272 -19.84 5.60 -23.72
CA THR A 272 -18.50 5.72 -24.33
C THR A 272 -17.51 6.44 -23.42
N ASP A 273 -16.22 6.34 -23.76
CA ASP A 273 -15.15 7.03 -23.06
C ASP A 273 -15.29 8.56 -23.17
N GLU A 274 -15.69 9.05 -24.35
CA GLU A 274 -15.94 10.46 -24.62
C GLU A 274 -17.02 11.00 -23.67
N GLN A 275 -18.12 10.26 -23.52
CA GLN A 275 -19.18 10.63 -22.59
C GLN A 275 -18.70 10.64 -21.14
N LEU A 276 -17.90 9.65 -20.73
CA LEU A 276 -17.28 9.66 -19.41
C LEU A 276 -16.41 10.91 -19.22
N SER A 277 -15.58 11.25 -20.21
CA SER A 277 -14.70 12.43 -20.15
C SER A 277 -15.48 13.73 -19.98
N ARG A 278 -16.60 13.89 -20.70
CA ARG A 278 -17.49 15.04 -20.57
C ARG A 278 -18.17 15.10 -19.21
N ILE A 279 -18.70 13.98 -18.73
CA ILE A 279 -19.38 13.91 -17.43
C ILE A 279 -18.42 14.33 -16.31
N LEU A 280 -17.19 13.83 -16.33
CA LEU A 280 -16.17 14.20 -15.35
C LEU A 280 -15.87 15.69 -15.40
N LYS A 281 -15.58 16.22 -16.60
CA LYS A 281 -15.27 17.64 -16.79
C LYS A 281 -16.37 18.54 -16.22
N ASN A 282 -17.62 18.23 -16.56
CA ASN A 282 -18.76 19.10 -16.26
C ASN A 282 -19.24 18.99 -14.81
N HIS A 283 -19.16 17.80 -14.21
CA HIS A 283 -19.86 17.52 -12.94
C HIS A 283 -18.96 17.09 -11.79
N TYR A 284 -17.69 16.77 -12.04
CA TYR A 284 -16.79 16.25 -11.02
C TYR A 284 -15.50 17.04 -10.89
N THR A 285 -15.07 17.80 -11.90
CA THR A 285 -13.76 18.45 -11.86
C THR A 285 -13.82 19.97 -11.78
N ASN A 286 -12.90 20.55 -11.04
CA ASN A 286 -12.62 21.98 -11.04
C ASN A 286 -11.15 22.23 -10.69
N PRO A 287 -10.54 23.38 -11.08
CA PRO A 287 -9.11 23.63 -10.86
C PRO A 287 -8.67 23.71 -9.39
N ARG A 288 -9.60 23.90 -8.46
CA ARG A 288 -9.28 23.97 -7.02
C ARG A 288 -9.08 22.59 -6.43
N GLU A 289 -9.94 21.64 -6.81
CA GLU A 289 -9.95 20.28 -6.26
C GLU A 289 -9.20 19.28 -7.14
N TRP A 290 -8.92 19.61 -8.40
CA TRP A 290 -8.29 18.70 -9.35
C TRP A 290 -7.04 19.27 -10.01
N PHE A 291 -6.03 18.43 -10.14
CA PHE A 291 -4.92 18.61 -11.06
C PHE A 291 -5.17 17.78 -12.32
N THR A 292 -5.23 18.46 -13.46
CA THR A 292 -5.59 17.84 -14.75
C THR A 292 -4.64 18.20 -15.89
N GLU A 293 -3.51 18.83 -15.59
CA GLU A 293 -2.46 19.03 -16.57
C GLU A 293 -1.85 17.66 -16.95
N PRO A 294 -1.62 17.36 -18.23
CA PRO A 294 -1.13 16.06 -18.69
C PRO A 294 0.38 15.90 -18.47
N ARG A 295 0.80 15.83 -17.20
CA ARG A 295 2.17 15.55 -16.77
C ARG A 295 2.20 15.03 -15.34
N VAL A 296 3.31 14.41 -14.93
CA VAL A 296 3.58 14.12 -13.53
C VAL A 296 3.92 15.42 -12.76
N PRO A 297 3.17 15.79 -11.71
CA PRO A 297 3.43 17.00 -10.94
C PRO A 297 4.42 16.78 -9.78
N SER A 298 4.87 17.87 -9.15
CA SER A 298 5.46 17.81 -7.81
C SER A 298 4.36 17.69 -6.74
N LEU A 299 4.72 17.22 -5.54
CA LEU A 299 3.77 17.06 -4.44
C LEU A 299 3.09 18.39 -4.06
N GLY A 300 3.85 19.48 -3.99
CA GLY A 300 3.35 20.82 -3.63
C GLY A 300 2.26 21.35 -4.57
N GLU A 301 2.32 21.00 -5.86
CA GLU A 301 1.31 21.42 -6.85
C GLU A 301 -0.06 20.76 -6.64
N VAL A 302 -0.09 19.62 -5.94
CA VAL A 302 -1.26 18.74 -5.85
C VAL A 302 -1.77 18.50 -4.44
N ARG A 303 -1.14 19.06 -3.42
CA ARG A 303 -1.65 19.00 -2.04
C ARG A 303 -3.08 19.52 -1.96
N GLY A 304 -3.94 18.77 -1.27
CA GLY A 304 -5.37 19.00 -1.16
C GLY A 304 -6.17 18.74 -2.44
N ARG A 305 -5.56 18.11 -3.47
CA ARG A 305 -6.20 17.89 -4.78
C ARG A 305 -6.21 16.42 -5.18
N ILE A 306 -7.07 16.11 -6.13
CA ILE A 306 -7.12 14.86 -6.86
C ILE A 306 -6.29 15.01 -8.15
N VAL A 307 -5.37 14.08 -8.40
CA VAL A 307 -4.61 13.98 -9.65
C VAL A 307 -5.30 12.96 -10.55
N LEU A 308 -5.76 13.38 -11.72
CA LEU A 308 -6.40 12.48 -12.68
C LEU A 308 -5.36 11.66 -13.42
N LEU A 309 -5.38 10.33 -13.24
CA LEU A 309 -4.74 9.37 -14.14
C LEU A 309 -5.82 8.79 -15.06
N ARG A 310 -5.77 9.15 -16.35
CA ARG A 310 -6.83 8.89 -17.33
C ARG A 310 -6.58 7.58 -18.07
N ARG A 311 -7.53 6.64 -17.99
CA ARG A 311 -7.56 5.39 -18.77
C ARG A 311 -8.78 5.30 -19.69
N PHE A 312 -9.19 6.44 -20.26
CA PHE A 312 -10.33 6.57 -21.18
C PHE A 312 -10.02 7.62 -22.25
N ALA A 313 -10.59 7.49 -23.45
CA ALA A 313 -10.52 8.49 -24.51
C ALA A 313 -11.26 9.80 -24.18
N LEU A 314 -10.76 10.91 -24.71
CA LEU A 314 -11.33 12.23 -24.53
C LEU A 314 -12.31 12.58 -25.65
N GLU A 315 -13.42 13.22 -25.28
CA GLU A 315 -14.28 13.96 -26.21
C GLU A 315 -13.60 15.25 -26.69
N GLU A 316 -13.89 15.72 -27.90
CA GLU A 316 -13.62 17.11 -28.26
C GLU A 316 -14.55 18.03 -27.44
N PRO A 317 -14.08 19.08 -26.74
CA PRO A 317 -12.83 19.82 -26.94
C PRO A 317 -11.69 19.45 -25.98
N LEU A 318 -11.85 18.44 -25.12
CA LEU A 318 -10.87 18.12 -24.07
C LEU A 318 -9.50 17.70 -24.62
N ARG A 319 -9.41 17.29 -25.89
CA ARG A 319 -8.13 17.01 -26.56
C ARG A 319 -7.31 18.27 -26.78
N HIS A 320 -7.96 19.43 -26.88
CA HIS A 320 -7.32 20.73 -27.10
C HIS A 320 -6.93 21.45 -25.80
N GLU A 321 -7.33 20.92 -24.64
CA GLU A 321 -6.90 21.42 -23.34
C GLU A 321 -5.38 21.39 -23.20
N TRP A 322 -4.86 22.27 -22.35
CA TRP A 322 -3.42 22.38 -22.06
C TRP A 322 -2.54 22.54 -23.31
N GLY A 323 -3.03 23.30 -24.30
CA GLY A 323 -2.32 23.56 -25.55
C GLY A 323 -2.28 22.37 -26.50
N GLY A 324 -3.33 21.56 -26.54
CA GLY A 324 -3.39 20.36 -27.38
C GLY A 324 -2.72 19.13 -26.78
N ARG A 325 -2.32 19.18 -25.51
CA ARG A 325 -1.73 18.03 -24.80
C ARG A 325 -2.78 17.11 -24.18
N GLY A 326 -4.06 17.50 -24.22
CA GLY A 326 -5.17 16.74 -23.65
C GLY A 326 -5.40 17.03 -22.17
N TRP A 327 -5.98 16.07 -21.45
CA TRP A 327 -6.50 16.27 -20.10
C TRP A 327 -6.19 15.07 -19.19
N GLY A 328 -5.61 15.33 -18.01
CA GLY A 328 -5.12 14.33 -17.06
C GLY A 328 -3.84 13.63 -17.52
N ILE A 329 -3.18 12.90 -16.60
CA ILE A 329 -2.02 12.06 -16.92
C ILE A 329 -2.50 10.94 -17.85
N ASP A 330 -2.00 10.92 -19.08
CA ASP A 330 -2.50 10.02 -20.12
C ASP A 330 -1.95 8.59 -19.95
N ALA A 331 -2.85 7.67 -19.63
CA ALA A 331 -2.63 6.23 -19.62
C ALA A 331 -3.76 5.50 -20.37
N GLN A 332 -4.34 6.12 -21.40
CA GLN A 332 -5.40 5.52 -22.21
C GLN A 332 -4.92 4.27 -22.95
N VAL A 333 -3.74 4.35 -23.57
CA VAL A 333 -3.11 3.20 -24.22
C VAL A 333 -2.34 2.42 -23.15
N TRP A 334 -2.89 1.28 -22.79
CA TRP A 334 -2.45 0.43 -21.68
C TRP A 334 -2.28 -0.99 -22.21
N GLU A 335 -1.05 -1.51 -22.22
CA GLU A 335 -0.80 -2.87 -22.69
C GLU A 335 -1.51 -3.90 -21.81
N ASP A 336 -2.18 -4.86 -22.45
CA ASP A 336 -2.92 -5.90 -21.75
C ASP A 336 -1.99 -6.94 -21.14
N ASN A 337 -2.27 -7.32 -19.88
CA ASN A 337 -1.58 -8.40 -19.16
C ASN A 337 -0.03 -8.34 -19.23
N THR A 338 0.55 -7.16 -19.00
CA THR A 338 1.98 -6.88 -19.25
C THR A 338 2.84 -6.96 -17.98
N PRO A 339 4.06 -7.51 -18.03
CA PRO A 339 5.01 -7.47 -16.91
C PRO A 339 5.68 -6.10 -16.74
N ASN A 340 5.75 -5.29 -17.81
CA ASN A 340 6.38 -3.99 -17.83
C ASN A 340 6.13 -3.27 -19.17
N ALA A 341 5.29 -2.25 -19.19
CA ALA A 341 4.99 -1.46 -20.38
C ALA A 341 5.03 0.05 -20.09
N MET A 342 5.67 0.82 -20.97
CA MET A 342 5.59 2.28 -20.94
C MET A 342 4.39 2.74 -21.76
N CYS A 343 3.51 3.55 -21.17
CA CYS A 343 2.44 4.22 -21.92
C CYS A 343 3.06 5.20 -22.94
N PRO A 344 2.43 5.42 -24.10
CA PRO A 344 2.94 6.33 -25.14
C PRO A 344 3.20 7.77 -24.68
N SER A 345 2.53 8.23 -23.62
CA SER A 345 2.77 9.54 -22.99
C SER A 345 4.17 9.67 -22.37
N GLY A 346 4.81 8.55 -22.02
CA GLY A 346 6.05 8.51 -21.25
C GLY A 346 5.88 8.95 -19.79
N ASP A 347 4.66 9.17 -19.32
CA ASP A 347 4.35 9.57 -17.94
C ASP A 347 4.00 8.39 -17.03
N VAL A 348 3.70 7.22 -17.59
CA VAL A 348 3.26 6.05 -16.82
C VAL A 348 3.95 4.80 -17.35
N CYS A 349 4.51 4.00 -16.45
CA CYS A 349 5.07 2.68 -16.72
C CYS A 349 4.38 1.67 -15.82
N VAL A 350 3.89 0.58 -16.38
CA VAL A 350 2.93 -0.32 -15.72
C VAL A 350 3.46 -1.74 -15.67
N GLN A 351 3.32 -2.39 -14.51
CA GLN A 351 3.21 -3.85 -14.41
C GLN A 351 1.76 -4.20 -14.07
N ASP A 352 1.08 -4.90 -14.96
CA ASP A 352 -0.32 -5.30 -14.85
C ASP A 352 -0.53 -6.72 -15.39
N PHE A 353 0.30 -7.66 -14.95
CA PHE A 353 0.15 -9.09 -15.22
C PHE A 353 -0.97 -9.66 -14.35
N TYR A 354 -2.22 -9.49 -14.76
CA TYR A 354 -3.40 -9.81 -13.94
C TYR A 354 -3.99 -11.19 -14.22
N GLN A 355 -3.62 -11.87 -15.31
CA GLN A 355 -4.14 -13.19 -15.68
C GLN A 355 -3.29 -14.31 -15.06
N VAL A 356 -3.76 -14.86 -13.94
CA VAL A 356 -3.05 -15.90 -13.17
C VAL A 356 -3.86 -17.18 -13.17
N MET A 357 -3.42 -18.19 -13.92
CA MET A 357 -4.18 -19.43 -14.17
C MET A 357 -3.96 -20.51 -13.10
N ASP A 358 -2.83 -20.46 -12.41
CA ASP A 358 -2.39 -21.45 -11.44
C ASP A 358 -1.34 -20.88 -10.47
N ARG A 359 -0.88 -21.72 -9.54
CA ARG A 359 0.11 -21.31 -8.55
C ARG A 359 1.47 -20.90 -9.16
N PRO A 360 2.05 -21.63 -10.14
CA PRO A 360 3.25 -21.14 -10.86
C PRO A 360 3.09 -19.74 -11.47
N SER A 361 1.91 -19.38 -11.97
CA SER A 361 1.67 -18.02 -12.46
C SER A 361 1.59 -16.96 -11.34
N ILE A 362 1.30 -17.33 -10.09
CA ILE A 362 1.42 -16.43 -8.92
C ILE A 362 2.90 -16.11 -8.65
N GLU A 363 3.80 -17.09 -8.77
CA GLU A 363 5.24 -16.85 -8.62
C GLU A 363 5.78 -15.89 -9.69
N LYS A 364 5.31 -16.02 -10.94
CA LYS A 364 5.63 -15.06 -12.02
C LYS A 364 5.11 -13.65 -11.70
N LYS A 365 3.87 -13.54 -11.20
CA LYS A 365 3.31 -12.26 -10.73
C LYS A 365 4.19 -11.62 -9.66
N ILE A 366 4.62 -12.40 -8.66
CA ILE A 366 5.51 -11.93 -7.59
C ILE A 366 6.85 -11.47 -8.17
N ALA A 367 7.44 -12.21 -9.11
CA ALA A 367 8.69 -11.83 -9.76
C ALA A 367 8.55 -10.50 -10.51
N HIS A 368 7.52 -10.35 -11.34
CA HIS A 368 7.26 -9.10 -12.06
C HIS A 368 7.02 -7.91 -11.12
N ALA A 369 6.28 -8.14 -10.03
CA ALA A 369 6.07 -7.12 -9.01
C ALA A 369 7.39 -6.70 -8.36
N ARG A 370 8.26 -7.65 -7.98
CA ARG A 370 9.59 -7.36 -7.43
C ARG A 370 10.46 -6.58 -8.41
N ASP A 371 10.53 -7.01 -9.65
CA ASP A 371 11.31 -6.32 -10.68
C ASP A 371 10.83 -4.87 -10.88
N HIS A 372 9.51 -4.65 -10.82
CA HIS A 372 8.94 -3.31 -10.98
C HIS A 372 9.18 -2.42 -9.76
N LEU A 373 9.20 -2.99 -8.53
CA LEU A 373 9.67 -2.29 -7.33
C LEU A 373 11.14 -1.85 -7.52
N GLU A 374 12.02 -2.76 -7.94
CA GLU A 374 13.44 -2.43 -8.13
C GLU A 374 13.68 -1.40 -9.24
N ARG A 375 12.86 -1.41 -10.31
CA ARG A 375 12.92 -0.37 -11.37
C ARG A 375 12.63 1.02 -10.80
N SER A 376 11.58 1.16 -10.01
CA SER A 376 11.26 2.44 -9.37
C SER A 376 12.31 2.82 -8.32
N GLY A 377 12.76 1.85 -7.52
CA GLY A 377 13.71 2.09 -6.44
C GLY A 377 15.08 2.56 -6.92
N ALA A 378 15.51 2.09 -8.09
CA ALA A 378 16.77 2.49 -8.73
C ALA A 378 16.72 3.87 -9.41
N CYS A 379 15.57 4.55 -9.43
CA CYS A 379 15.46 5.89 -9.97
C CYS A 379 16.17 6.90 -9.06
N ASP A 380 16.73 7.93 -9.68
CA ASP A 380 17.42 9.05 -9.03
C ASP A 380 16.67 10.34 -9.37
N PHE A 381 15.63 10.61 -8.59
CA PHE A 381 14.75 11.76 -8.68
C PHE A 381 15.37 13.05 -8.15
N PHE A 382 16.48 12.96 -7.41
CA PHE A 382 17.19 14.10 -6.84
C PHE A 382 18.68 14.08 -7.22
N PRO A 383 19.00 14.15 -8.53
CA PRO A 383 20.37 14.01 -8.97
C PRO A 383 21.23 15.24 -8.66
N ASP A 384 22.44 15.01 -8.19
CA ASP A 384 23.45 16.08 -7.97
C ASP A 384 24.00 16.65 -9.29
N SER A 385 23.93 15.89 -10.39
CA SER A 385 24.50 16.28 -11.69
C SER A 385 23.46 16.89 -12.65
N GLU A 386 23.83 17.97 -13.34
CA GLU A 386 22.98 18.67 -14.31
C GLU A 386 22.49 17.76 -15.46
N VAL A 387 23.31 16.81 -15.90
CA VAL A 387 22.94 15.86 -16.98
C VAL A 387 21.84 14.90 -16.55
N ASN A 388 21.78 14.53 -15.27
CA ASN A 388 20.73 13.66 -14.75
C ASN A 388 19.44 14.45 -14.41
N LYS A 389 19.50 15.78 -14.22
CA LYS A 389 18.32 16.61 -13.94
C LYS A 389 17.31 16.65 -15.09
N THR A 390 17.74 16.37 -16.32
CA THR A 390 16.85 16.31 -17.50
C THR A 390 16.18 14.95 -17.70
N LYS A 391 16.54 13.93 -16.89
CA LYS A 391 15.97 12.60 -17.02
C LYS A 391 14.55 12.56 -16.45
N LYS A 392 13.57 12.33 -17.34
CA LYS A 392 12.17 12.12 -16.96
C LYS A 392 11.97 10.71 -16.42
N TYR A 393 11.30 10.59 -15.28
CA TYR A 393 10.86 9.32 -14.71
C TYR A 393 9.33 9.23 -14.76
N PRO A 394 8.76 8.10 -15.17
CA PRO A 394 7.31 7.91 -15.18
C PRO A 394 6.78 7.65 -13.76
N LEU A 395 5.47 7.70 -13.60
CA LEU A 395 4.78 6.98 -12.54
C LEU A 395 4.92 5.47 -12.79
N TYR A 396 5.68 4.79 -11.94
CA TYR A 396 5.73 3.33 -11.92
C TYR A 396 4.49 2.80 -11.20
N VAL A 397 3.58 2.13 -11.90
CA VAL A 397 2.34 1.59 -11.37
C VAL A 397 2.40 0.06 -11.36
N ASN A 398 2.42 -0.50 -10.17
CA ASN A 398 2.70 -1.91 -9.92
C ASN A 398 1.47 -2.60 -9.32
N PHE A 399 0.66 -3.25 -10.15
CA PHE A 399 -0.48 -4.02 -9.67
C PHE A 399 0.00 -5.32 -9.04
N LEU A 400 -0.26 -5.53 -7.75
CA LEU A 400 -0.10 -6.82 -7.09
C LEU A 400 -1.33 -7.72 -7.30
N SER A 401 -2.48 -7.10 -7.57
CA SER A 401 -3.73 -7.78 -7.89
C SER A 401 -3.59 -8.63 -9.15
N ALA A 402 -4.28 -9.76 -9.13
CA ALA A 402 -4.49 -10.63 -10.27
C ALA A 402 -5.74 -11.48 -10.00
N SER A 403 -6.23 -12.15 -11.02
CA SER A 403 -7.39 -13.04 -10.88
C SER A 403 -7.44 -14.10 -11.97
N ASN A 404 -8.18 -15.16 -11.67
CA ASN A 404 -8.82 -15.98 -12.68
C ASN A 404 -10.22 -16.34 -12.19
N PHE A 405 -11.22 -15.87 -12.95
CA PHE A 405 -12.63 -16.01 -12.62
C PHE A 405 -13.07 -17.46 -12.46
N TRP A 406 -12.56 -18.36 -13.30
CA TRP A 406 -13.01 -19.75 -13.43
C TRP A 406 -12.41 -20.70 -12.38
N LYS A 407 -11.41 -20.25 -11.63
CA LYS A 407 -10.70 -21.10 -10.68
C LYS A 407 -10.66 -20.45 -9.29
N VAL A 408 -11.41 -21.07 -8.37
CA VAL A 408 -11.61 -20.58 -6.99
C VAL A 408 -10.28 -20.33 -6.26
N GLY A 409 -9.29 -21.20 -6.46
CA GLY A 409 -7.95 -21.06 -5.85
C GLY A 409 -7.14 -19.85 -6.35
N THR A 410 -7.61 -19.15 -7.38
CA THR A 410 -6.98 -17.98 -8.00
C THR A 410 -7.94 -16.79 -8.04
N TRP A 411 -8.92 -16.76 -7.13
CA TRP A 411 -9.72 -15.57 -6.88
C TRP A 411 -8.89 -14.48 -6.18
N PRO A 412 -9.29 -13.19 -6.29
CA PRO A 412 -8.50 -12.05 -5.80
C PRO A 412 -8.01 -12.21 -4.35
N GLU A 413 -8.89 -12.65 -3.45
CA GLU A 413 -8.56 -12.90 -2.03
C GLU A 413 -7.43 -13.92 -1.85
N LYS A 414 -7.45 -15.01 -2.61
CA LYS A 414 -6.46 -16.09 -2.50
C LYS A 414 -5.10 -15.69 -3.05
N ILE A 415 -5.10 -14.92 -4.14
CA ILE A 415 -3.86 -14.37 -4.70
C ILE A 415 -3.28 -13.33 -3.74
N ALA A 416 -4.09 -12.39 -3.25
CA ALA A 416 -3.64 -11.37 -2.29
C ALA A 416 -3.05 -12.00 -1.01
N ALA A 417 -3.64 -13.09 -0.53
CA ALA A 417 -3.18 -13.85 0.63
C ALA A 417 -1.78 -14.50 0.46
N GLU A 418 -1.30 -14.67 -0.77
CA GLU A 418 0.06 -15.16 -1.08
C GLU A 418 0.99 -14.01 -1.51
N VAL A 419 0.51 -13.10 -2.36
CA VAL A 419 1.31 -11.99 -2.92
C VAL A 419 1.62 -10.93 -1.86
N ASN A 420 0.62 -10.45 -1.09
CA ASN A 420 0.83 -9.34 -0.18
C ASN A 420 1.89 -9.66 0.90
N PRO A 421 1.83 -10.79 1.63
CA PRO A 421 2.87 -11.12 2.61
C PRO A 421 4.25 -11.30 1.97
N THR A 422 4.30 -11.83 0.75
CA THR A 422 5.55 -12.06 0.01
C THR A 422 6.20 -10.74 -0.43
N ILE A 423 5.40 -9.75 -0.84
CA ILE A 423 5.88 -8.42 -1.19
C ILE A 423 6.25 -7.63 0.07
N THR A 424 5.47 -7.72 1.16
CA THR A 424 5.87 -7.14 2.46
C THR A 424 7.22 -7.68 2.90
N ALA A 425 7.43 -9.00 2.79
CA ALA A 425 8.71 -9.63 3.10
C ALA A 425 9.83 -9.11 2.18
N HIS A 426 9.59 -8.97 0.87
CA HIS A 426 10.57 -8.39 -0.06
C HIS A 426 10.96 -6.96 0.31
N LEU A 427 9.98 -6.09 0.59
CA LEU A 427 10.22 -4.72 1.03
C LEU A 427 11.07 -4.68 2.30
N CYS A 428 10.74 -5.52 3.29
CA CYS A 428 11.51 -5.63 4.52
C CYS A 428 12.91 -6.16 4.29
N GLN A 429 13.11 -7.18 3.44
CA GLN A 429 14.32 -7.99 3.43
C GLN A 429 15.31 -7.69 2.30
N ARG A 430 14.81 -7.27 1.14
CA ARG A 430 15.56 -7.34 -0.12
C ARG A 430 15.49 -6.08 -0.96
N HIS A 431 14.41 -5.31 -0.87
CA HIS A 431 14.22 -4.15 -1.74
C HIS A 431 15.42 -3.20 -1.66
N MET A 432 16.04 -2.89 -2.79
CA MET A 432 17.24 -2.03 -2.87
C MET A 432 18.46 -2.51 -2.09
N LEU A 433 18.57 -3.82 -1.83
CA LEU A 433 19.80 -4.48 -1.43
C LEU A 433 20.30 -5.36 -2.56
N ASP A 434 21.62 -5.48 -2.69
CA ASP A 434 22.23 -6.50 -3.53
C ASP A 434 22.27 -7.87 -2.84
N ASP A 435 22.79 -8.89 -3.53
CA ASP A 435 22.85 -10.25 -3.02
C ASP A 435 23.73 -10.40 -1.76
N GLN A 436 24.63 -9.45 -1.52
CA GLN A 436 25.49 -9.38 -0.34
C GLN A 436 24.88 -8.53 0.79
N GLY A 437 23.67 -7.99 0.61
CA GLY A 437 22.99 -7.15 1.60
C GLY A 437 23.48 -5.70 1.63
N ARG A 438 24.22 -5.25 0.62
CA ARG A 438 24.68 -3.86 0.50
C ARG A 438 23.62 -3.01 -0.17
N VAL A 439 23.53 -1.75 0.25
CA VAL A 439 22.59 -0.77 -0.30
C VAL A 439 22.90 -0.47 -1.76
N LYS A 440 21.91 -0.66 -2.63
CA LYS A 440 21.97 -0.24 -4.03
C LYS A 440 21.79 1.27 -4.17
N PRO A 441 22.35 1.90 -5.24
CA PRO A 441 22.06 3.29 -5.56
C PRO A 441 20.58 3.48 -5.96
N GLY A 442 20.07 4.70 -5.78
CA GLY A 442 18.68 5.09 -6.05
C GLY A 442 17.96 5.65 -4.83
N ASN A 443 16.74 6.15 -5.04
CA ASN A 443 15.95 6.78 -3.98
C ASN A 443 14.96 5.84 -3.28
N TRP A 444 14.93 4.55 -3.63
CA TRP A 444 14.13 3.52 -2.96
C TRP A 444 12.61 3.73 -3.04
N SER A 445 12.17 4.44 -4.09
CA SER A 445 10.74 4.50 -4.42
C SER A 445 10.21 3.10 -4.71
N THR A 446 9.03 2.76 -4.20
CA THR A 446 8.28 1.57 -4.64
C THR A 446 7.44 1.87 -5.88
N GLY A 447 7.37 3.13 -6.30
CA GLY A 447 6.31 3.65 -7.14
C GLY A 447 4.95 3.52 -6.45
N ILE A 448 3.91 3.45 -7.27
CA ILE A 448 2.54 3.16 -6.84
C ILE A 448 2.35 1.64 -6.79
N VAL A 449 2.07 1.09 -5.61
CA VAL A 449 1.84 -0.35 -5.41
C VAL A 449 0.35 -0.59 -5.21
N VAL A 450 -0.33 -1.14 -6.22
CA VAL A 450 -1.78 -1.30 -6.23
C VAL A 450 -2.16 -2.69 -5.74
N THR A 451 -2.97 -2.77 -4.69
CA THR A 451 -3.17 -3.99 -3.89
C THR A 451 -4.64 -4.41 -3.81
N ASP A 452 -4.85 -5.70 -3.52
CA ASP A 452 -6.14 -6.27 -3.15
C ASP A 452 -6.11 -6.70 -1.67
N TRP A 453 -7.27 -6.66 -1.01
CA TRP A 453 -7.51 -7.20 0.34
C TRP A 453 -6.60 -6.69 1.48
N VAL A 454 -6.00 -5.49 1.34
CA VAL A 454 -5.32 -4.82 2.47
C VAL A 454 -6.31 -4.40 3.56
N GLY A 455 -5.85 -4.34 4.80
CA GLY A 455 -6.68 -4.03 5.97
C GLY A 455 -7.52 -5.20 6.48
N LEU A 456 -7.50 -6.36 5.81
CA LEU A 456 -8.21 -7.55 6.28
C LEU A 456 -7.71 -7.95 7.68
N GLY A 457 -8.61 -7.98 8.66
CA GLY A 457 -8.26 -8.30 10.04
C GLY A 457 -7.35 -7.25 10.71
N GLY A 458 -7.33 -6.02 10.20
CA GLY A 458 -6.46 -4.94 10.70
C GLY A 458 -5.02 -5.00 10.19
N ASP A 459 -4.70 -5.91 9.27
CA ASP A 459 -3.35 -6.02 8.70
C ASP A 459 -3.08 -4.95 7.64
N TRP A 460 -2.29 -3.96 8.03
CA TRP A 460 -1.82 -2.86 7.19
C TRP A 460 -0.31 -2.90 6.95
N ASP A 461 0.37 -4.02 7.23
CA ASP A 461 1.84 -4.09 7.19
C ASP A 461 2.42 -3.80 5.81
N LEU A 462 1.76 -4.25 4.75
CA LEU A 462 2.17 -3.93 3.38
C LEU A 462 2.11 -2.42 3.11
N VAL A 463 1.00 -1.79 3.50
CA VAL A 463 0.79 -0.35 3.32
C VAL A 463 1.80 0.45 4.15
N ARG A 464 2.04 0.05 5.40
CA ARG A 464 3.05 0.63 6.28
C ARG A 464 4.46 0.50 5.70
N ALA A 465 4.80 -0.68 5.16
CA ALA A 465 6.10 -0.91 4.53
C ALA A 465 6.30 0.00 3.31
N ILE A 466 5.27 0.18 2.47
CA ILE A 466 5.30 1.08 1.31
C ILE A 466 5.49 2.54 1.77
N VAL A 467 4.64 3.03 2.68
CA VAL A 467 4.73 4.41 3.20
C VAL A 467 6.09 4.65 3.84
N GLY A 468 6.59 3.69 4.62
CA GLY A 468 7.87 3.78 5.32
C GLY A 468 9.08 3.93 4.40
N MET A 469 9.00 3.51 3.13
CA MET A 469 10.08 3.72 2.16
C MET A 469 10.32 5.19 1.81
N ASN A 470 9.31 6.06 2.00
CA ASN A 470 9.46 7.50 1.76
C ASN A 470 10.49 8.15 2.70
N ALA A 471 10.90 7.49 3.80
CA ALA A 471 11.96 7.98 4.68
C ALA A 471 13.28 8.27 3.93
N ARG A 472 13.51 7.62 2.77
CA ARG A 472 14.69 7.87 1.95
C ARG A 472 14.68 9.22 1.24
N ILE A 473 13.50 9.76 0.93
CA ILE A 473 13.30 11.02 0.20
C ILE A 473 12.82 12.18 1.08
N SER A 474 12.36 11.91 2.30
CA SER A 474 11.98 12.94 3.29
C SER A 474 13.18 13.61 3.98
N ARG A 475 14.27 13.87 3.25
CA ARG A 475 15.51 14.44 3.80
C ARG A 475 15.53 15.96 3.77
#